data_AF-A0A960CR04-F1
#
_entry.id   AF-A0A960CR04-F1
#
_cell.length_a   1.000
_cell.length_b   1.000
_cell.length_c   1.000
_cell.angle_alpha   90.00
_cell.angle_beta   90.00
_cell.angle_gamma   90.00
#
_symmetry.space_group_name_H-M   'P 1'
#
loop_
_entity.id
_entity.type
_entity.pdbx_description
1 polymer ?
#
loop_
_entity_poly.entity_id
_entity_poly.type
_entity_poly.pdbx_seq_one_letter_code
_entity_poly.pdbx_strand_id
1 'polypeptide(L)'
;MAEEPGGRAAVQPMPVTEITAESGAETPKAGAETPKTTTSASRRVRARLARRMTAQRSTVNPVLEPLIAVHREVYPKADLAILQRAYEVAEAKHATQLRRSGDPYITHPLAVANILAELGMDTITLVAALLHDTVEDTGYTLEALTADFGDEVGHLVDGVTKLDKVVLGSAAEGETIRKM
;
A
#
# COMPACT_ATOMS: atom_id res chain seq x y z
N MET A 1 7.69 44.30 21.90
CA MET A 1 7.00 45.58 21.64
C MET A 1 7.15 45.85 20.15
N ALA A 2 6.05 46.23 19.48
CA ALA A 2 5.76 46.21 18.03
C ALA A 2 5.34 44.81 17.51
N GLU A 3 4.05 44.47 17.39
CA GLU A 3 2.94 44.97 16.54
C GLU A 3 2.74 44.11 15.25
N GLU A 4 1.58 43.44 15.22
CA GLU A 4 0.78 42.94 14.06
C GLU A 4 0.60 44.05 12.98
N PRO A 5 0.13 43.81 11.72
CA PRO A 5 -1.01 42.94 11.38
C PRO A 5 -1.04 42.33 9.95
N GLY A 6 -2.13 41.61 9.68
CA GLY A 6 -2.39 40.87 8.45
C GLY A 6 -2.71 41.69 7.19
N GLY A 7 -2.85 40.95 6.09
CA GLY A 7 -3.28 41.44 4.79
C GLY A 7 -3.89 40.33 3.95
N ARG A 8 -5.23 40.33 3.86
CA ARG A 8 -6.00 39.60 2.85
C ARG A 8 -5.72 40.19 1.46
N ALA A 9 -5.56 39.35 0.46
CA ALA A 9 -5.83 39.72 -0.93
C ALA A 9 -6.42 38.51 -1.68
N ALA A 10 -7.74 38.57 -1.87
CA ALA A 10 -8.44 37.89 -2.95
C ALA A 10 -8.10 38.61 -4.27
N VAL A 11 -7.96 37.89 -5.40
CA VAL A 11 -8.31 38.30 -6.79
C VAL A 11 -8.11 37.05 -7.68
N GLN A 12 -9.16 36.29 -7.98
CA GLN A 12 -10.04 36.29 -9.18
C GLN A 12 -9.64 35.28 -10.29
N PRO A 13 -10.62 34.59 -10.90
CA PRO A 13 -10.41 33.52 -11.89
C PRO A 13 -10.15 34.07 -13.31
N MET A 14 -9.37 33.32 -14.08
CA MET A 14 -9.15 33.57 -15.51
C MET A 14 -10.38 33.16 -16.35
N PRO A 15 -10.65 33.86 -17.46
CA PRO A 15 -11.95 33.89 -18.11
C PRO A 15 -12.23 32.70 -19.05
N VAL A 16 -13.50 32.31 -19.04
CA VAL A 16 -14.17 31.51 -20.08
C VAL A 16 -14.36 32.41 -21.31
N THR A 17 -14.04 31.92 -22.50
CA THR A 17 -14.44 32.58 -23.75
C THR A 17 -15.37 31.65 -24.52
N GLU A 18 -16.66 31.97 -24.45
CA GLU A 18 -17.66 31.53 -25.43
C GLU A 18 -17.37 32.20 -26.78
N ILE A 19 -17.45 31.43 -27.86
CA ILE A 19 -17.64 31.97 -29.20
C ILE A 19 -18.94 31.38 -29.73
N THR A 20 -19.82 32.31 -30.10
CA THR A 20 -21.19 32.15 -30.56
C THR A 20 -21.32 31.58 -31.97
N ALA A 21 -22.51 30.99 -32.18
CA ALA A 21 -23.05 30.33 -33.36
C ALA A 21 -23.16 31.17 -34.65
N GLU A 22 -23.16 30.48 -35.80
CA GLU A 22 -24.06 30.66 -36.96
C GLU A 22 -24.25 29.28 -37.63
N SER A 23 -25.44 28.65 -37.59
CA SER A 23 -26.59 28.75 -38.51
C SER A 23 -26.38 28.08 -39.89
N GLY A 24 -27.23 27.10 -40.20
CA GLY A 24 -27.32 26.48 -41.54
C GLY A 24 -28.12 25.17 -41.53
N ALA A 25 -29.40 25.25 -41.89
CA ALA A 25 -30.35 24.15 -41.99
C ALA A 25 -30.17 23.32 -43.26
N GLU A 26 -30.39 22.00 -43.20
CA GLU A 26 -31.39 21.28 -44.03
C GLU A 26 -31.43 19.77 -43.73
N THR A 27 -32.63 19.22 -43.83
CA THR A 27 -32.94 17.78 -43.77
C THR A 27 -32.77 17.18 -45.18
N PRO A 28 -32.50 15.87 -45.34
CA PRO A 28 -33.65 15.00 -45.63
C PRO A 28 -33.58 13.58 -45.02
N LYS A 29 -34.76 13.17 -44.54
CA LYS A 29 -35.45 11.87 -44.58
C LYS A 29 -34.66 10.57 -44.92
N ALA A 30 -34.77 9.65 -43.96
CA ALA A 30 -35.08 8.21 -44.07
C ALA A 30 -34.13 7.26 -44.83
N GLY A 31 -33.49 6.40 -44.06
CA GLY A 31 -32.97 5.10 -44.49
C GLY A 31 -32.84 4.18 -43.27
N ALA A 32 -33.88 3.40 -43.00
CA ALA A 32 -33.86 2.35 -42.01
C ALA A 32 -33.02 1.18 -42.53
N GLU A 33 -31.84 0.94 -41.95
CA GLU A 33 -31.19 -0.37 -42.03
C GLU A 33 -30.63 -0.76 -40.66
N THR A 34 -31.09 -1.92 -40.22
CA THR A 34 -30.89 -2.58 -38.93
C THR A 34 -29.42 -2.91 -38.60
N PRO A 35 -29.06 -2.98 -37.31
CA PRO A 35 -27.69 -3.24 -36.89
C PRO A 35 -27.27 -4.67 -37.20
N LYS A 36 -26.12 -4.82 -37.89
CA LYS A 36 -25.50 -6.12 -38.18
C LYS A 36 -25.21 -6.86 -36.88
N THR A 37 -25.94 -7.95 -36.69
CA THR A 37 -25.84 -8.96 -35.64
C THR A 37 -24.46 -9.63 -35.68
N THR A 38 -23.51 -9.10 -34.92
CA THR A 38 -22.33 -9.86 -34.48
C THR A 38 -22.59 -10.38 -33.07
N THR A 39 -23.11 -11.60 -33.03
CA THR A 39 -23.03 -12.60 -31.95
C THR A 39 -22.85 -12.04 -30.53
N SER A 40 -23.98 -11.97 -29.82
CA SER A 40 -24.13 -11.72 -28.38
C SER A 40 -23.15 -12.52 -27.49
N ALA A 41 -22.65 -13.67 -27.96
CA ALA A 41 -21.58 -14.43 -27.31
C ALA A 41 -20.26 -13.66 -27.20
N SER A 42 -19.78 -13.03 -28.28
CA SER A 42 -18.49 -12.32 -28.30
C SER A 42 -18.52 -11.02 -27.50
N ARG A 43 -19.68 -10.35 -27.42
CA ARG A 43 -19.88 -9.16 -26.59
C ARG A 43 -19.91 -9.51 -25.09
N ARG A 44 -20.52 -10.64 -24.72
CA ARG A 44 -20.53 -11.16 -23.34
C ARG A 44 -19.16 -11.68 -22.89
N VAL A 45 -18.41 -12.32 -23.78
CA VAL A 45 -17.03 -12.76 -23.51
C VAL A 45 -16.08 -11.56 -23.32
N ARG A 46 -16.17 -10.53 -24.19
CA ARG A 46 -15.38 -9.30 -24.02
C ARG A 46 -15.75 -8.53 -22.74
N ALA A 47 -17.04 -8.44 -22.40
CA ALA A 47 -17.49 -7.81 -21.16
C ALA A 47 -16.98 -8.58 -19.91
N ARG A 48 -16.96 -9.92 -19.96
CA ARG A 48 -16.37 -10.73 -18.88
C ARG A 48 -14.85 -10.56 -18.77
N LEU A 49 -14.13 -10.45 -19.88
CA LEU A 49 -12.68 -10.19 -19.88
C LEU A 49 -12.37 -8.78 -19.34
N ALA A 50 -13.08 -7.75 -19.79
CA ALA A 50 -12.92 -6.39 -19.30
C ALA A 50 -13.22 -6.27 -17.80
N ARG A 51 -14.29 -6.92 -17.32
CA ARG A 51 -14.65 -6.95 -15.90
C ARG A 51 -13.65 -7.74 -15.05
N ARG A 52 -12.98 -8.75 -15.61
CA ARG A 52 -11.89 -9.48 -14.96
C ARG A 52 -10.60 -8.65 -14.87
N MET A 53 -10.32 -7.82 -15.89
CA MET A 53 -9.16 -6.93 -15.90
C MET A 53 -9.34 -5.72 -14.97
N THR A 54 -10.55 -5.20 -14.80
CA THR A 54 -10.84 -4.11 -13.85
C THR A 54 -11.07 -4.60 -12.42
N ALA A 55 -11.55 -5.84 -12.22
CA ALA A 55 -11.72 -6.43 -10.88
C ALA A 55 -10.42 -6.85 -10.20
N GLN A 56 -9.28 -6.89 -10.92
CA GLN A 56 -7.99 -7.29 -10.37
C GLN A 56 -7.07 -6.13 -9.95
N ARG A 57 -7.51 -4.87 -10.06
CA ARG A 57 -6.83 -3.80 -9.30
C ARG A 57 -7.29 -3.89 -7.86
N SER A 58 -6.66 -4.77 -7.10
CA SER A 58 -6.52 -4.59 -5.65
C SER A 58 -6.04 -3.14 -5.44
N THR A 59 -6.90 -2.30 -4.87
CA THR A 59 -6.56 -0.92 -4.51
C THR A 59 -5.63 -0.98 -3.31
N VAL A 60 -4.37 -1.31 -3.57
CA VAL A 60 -3.30 -1.24 -2.57
C VAL A 60 -3.16 0.20 -2.11
N ASN A 61 -2.86 0.37 -0.82
CA ASN A 61 -2.62 1.67 -0.24
C ASN A 61 -1.45 2.33 -0.99
N PRO A 62 -1.60 3.58 -1.46
CA PRO A 62 -0.56 4.25 -2.24
C PRO A 62 0.79 4.35 -1.52
N VAL A 63 0.80 4.31 -0.19
CA VAL A 63 2.03 4.30 0.63
C VAL A 63 2.86 3.03 0.39
N LEU A 64 2.22 1.91 0.04
CA LEU A 64 2.91 0.64 -0.25
C LEU A 64 3.38 0.53 -1.69
N GLU A 65 2.98 1.43 -2.59
CA GLU A 65 3.31 1.32 -4.01
C GLU A 65 4.84 1.23 -4.27
N PRO A 66 5.70 2.01 -3.59
CA PRO A 66 7.15 1.88 -3.74
C PRO A 66 7.67 0.50 -3.31
N LEU A 67 7.21 0.00 -2.15
CA LEU A 67 7.58 -1.32 -1.63
C LEU A 67 7.16 -2.43 -2.59
N ILE A 68 5.92 -2.36 -3.06
CA ILE A 68 5.33 -3.34 -3.97
C ILE A 68 6.05 -3.34 -5.31
N ALA A 69 6.43 -2.17 -5.82
CA ALA A 69 7.15 -2.05 -7.07
C ALA A 69 8.47 -2.82 -7.01
N VAL A 70 9.29 -2.57 -5.99
CA VAL A 70 10.57 -3.26 -5.78
C VAL A 70 10.37 -4.75 -5.56
N HIS A 71 9.44 -5.14 -4.68
CA HIS A 71 9.18 -6.55 -4.38
C HIS A 71 8.77 -7.37 -5.62
N ARG A 72 7.98 -6.77 -6.51
CA ARG A 72 7.52 -7.42 -7.74
C ARG A 72 8.60 -7.63 -8.79
N GLU A 73 9.73 -6.94 -8.70
CA GLU A 73 10.88 -7.19 -9.59
C GLU A 73 11.43 -8.60 -9.36
N VAL A 74 11.44 -9.04 -8.10
CA VAL A 74 11.93 -10.37 -7.70
C VAL A 74 10.80 -11.40 -7.60
N TYR A 75 9.62 -10.98 -7.11
CA TYR A 75 8.44 -11.86 -6.93
C TYR A 75 7.20 -11.36 -7.72
N PRO A 76 7.14 -11.54 -9.06
CA PRO A 76 6.04 -11.01 -9.89
C PRO A 76 4.64 -11.54 -9.54
N LYS A 77 4.58 -12.69 -8.85
CA LYS A 77 3.33 -13.36 -8.45
C LYS A 77 3.06 -13.28 -6.95
N ALA A 78 3.80 -12.45 -6.21
CA ALA A 78 3.59 -12.26 -4.78
C ALA A 78 2.13 -11.86 -4.49
N ASP A 79 1.54 -12.47 -3.47
CA ASP A 79 0.25 -12.06 -2.95
C ASP A 79 0.42 -10.75 -2.18
N LEU A 80 -0.13 -9.66 -2.72
CA LEU A 80 -0.06 -8.36 -2.07
C LEU A 80 -1.11 -8.18 -0.99
N ALA A 81 -2.14 -9.04 -0.95
CA ALA A 81 -3.23 -8.90 0.01
C ALA A 81 -2.72 -9.07 1.45
N ILE A 82 -1.80 -10.01 1.68
CA ILE A 82 -1.21 -10.21 3.01
C ILE A 82 -0.32 -9.02 3.42
N LEU A 83 0.44 -8.45 2.48
CA LEU A 83 1.29 -7.28 2.71
C LEU A 83 0.47 -6.04 3.05
N GLN A 84 -0.63 -5.83 2.31
CA GLN A 84 -1.59 -4.76 2.58
C GLN A 84 -2.22 -4.88 3.97
N ARG A 85 -2.70 -6.08 4.34
CA ARG A 85 -3.26 -6.31 5.67
C ARG A 85 -2.24 -6.09 6.78
N ALA A 86 -1.00 -6.53 6.59
CA ALA A 86 0.07 -6.33 7.56
C ALA A 86 0.33 -4.84 7.81
N TYR A 87 0.41 -4.04 6.74
CA TYR A 87 0.53 -2.59 6.85
C TYR A 87 -0.64 -1.95 7.60
N GLU A 88 -1.88 -2.32 7.28
CA GLU A 88 -3.07 -1.77 7.95
C GLU A 88 -3.09 -2.08 9.45
N VAL A 89 -2.70 -3.30 9.83
CA VAL A 89 -2.57 -3.68 11.24
C VAL A 89 -1.48 -2.87 11.92
N ALA A 90 -0.29 -2.78 11.33
CA ALA A 90 0.81 -2.00 11.89
C ALA A 90 0.45 -0.51 12.04
N GLU A 91 -0.15 0.09 11.01
CA GLU A 91 -0.59 1.49 11.02
C GLU A 91 -1.63 1.72 12.13
N ALA A 92 -2.61 0.83 12.27
CA ALA A 92 -3.63 0.93 13.30
C ALA A 92 -3.05 0.77 14.71
N LYS A 93 -2.13 -0.18 14.92
CA LYS A 93 -1.51 -0.44 16.22
C LYS A 93 -0.59 0.69 16.67
N HIS A 94 0.07 1.35 15.72
CA HIS A 94 0.97 2.47 15.97
C HIS A 94 0.33 3.85 15.70
N ALA A 95 -0.99 3.94 15.52
CA ALA A 95 -1.67 5.17 15.10
C ALA A 95 -1.44 6.37 16.04
N THR A 96 -1.25 6.12 17.34
CA THR A 96 -1.01 7.16 18.35
C THR A 96 0.47 7.34 18.70
N GLN A 97 1.37 6.60 18.04
CA GLN A 97 2.80 6.59 18.34
C GLN A 97 3.54 7.46 17.34
N LEU A 98 4.45 8.29 17.86
CA LEU A 98 5.34 9.13 17.06
C LEU A 98 6.78 8.71 17.29
N ARG A 99 7.61 8.83 16.25
CA ARG A 99 9.06 8.71 16.38
C ARG A 99 9.63 9.93 17.11
N ARG A 100 10.88 9.83 17.57
CA ARG A 100 11.62 10.96 18.16
C ARG A 100 11.74 12.17 17.21
N SER A 101 11.67 11.95 15.89
CA SER A 101 11.64 13.00 14.87
C SER A 101 10.30 13.76 14.79
N GLY A 102 9.23 13.22 15.36
CA GLY A 102 7.86 13.74 15.25
C GLY A 102 7.03 13.09 14.15
N ASP A 103 7.62 12.23 13.32
CA ASP A 103 6.90 11.52 12.25
C ASP A 103 6.06 10.35 12.81
N PRO A 104 4.99 9.94 12.11
CA PRO A 104 4.22 8.74 12.46
C PRO A 104 5.11 7.50 12.57
N TYR A 105 4.90 6.67 13.60
CA TYR A 105 5.78 5.51 13.84
C TYR A 105 5.78 4.49 12.70
N ILE A 106 4.68 4.36 11.96
CA ILE A 106 4.55 3.47 10.78
C ILE A 106 5.63 3.69 9.71
N THR A 107 6.27 4.87 9.69
CA THR A 107 7.40 5.17 8.79
C THR A 107 8.60 4.26 9.02
N HIS A 108 8.82 3.79 10.26
CA HIS A 108 9.93 2.88 10.58
C HIS A 108 9.72 1.47 10.02
N PRO A 109 8.63 0.74 10.35
CA PRO A 109 8.39 -0.59 9.77
C PRO A 109 8.37 -0.57 8.24
N LEU A 110 7.83 0.50 7.64
CA LEU A 110 7.82 0.65 6.18
C LEU A 110 9.23 0.82 5.59
N ALA A 111 10.10 1.60 6.23
CA ALA A 111 11.48 1.76 5.80
C ALA A 111 12.27 0.44 5.90
N VAL A 112 12.08 -0.32 7.00
CA VAL A 112 12.71 -1.64 7.17
C VAL A 112 12.23 -2.60 6.08
N ALA A 113 10.93 -2.65 5.80
CA ALA A 113 10.39 -3.50 4.73
C ALA A 113 10.93 -3.13 3.35
N ASN A 114 11.10 -1.83 3.05
CA ASN A 114 11.71 -1.40 1.77
C ASN A 114 13.15 -1.91 1.61
N ILE A 115 13.97 -1.77 2.66
CA ILE A 115 15.35 -2.28 2.64
C ILE A 115 15.37 -3.78 2.38
N LEU A 116 14.49 -4.55 3.04
CA LEU A 116 14.42 -6.00 2.84
C LEU A 116 13.94 -6.37 1.43
N ALA A 117 13.00 -5.61 0.86
CA ALA A 117 12.55 -5.82 -0.51
C ALA A 117 13.68 -5.54 -1.52
N GLU A 118 14.48 -4.49 -1.32
CA GLU A 118 15.66 -4.19 -2.13
C GLU A 118 16.72 -5.31 -2.05
N LEU A 119 16.82 -5.98 -0.91
CA LEU A 119 17.67 -7.16 -0.73
C LEU A 119 17.08 -8.46 -1.33
N GLY A 120 15.87 -8.40 -1.91
CA GLY A 120 15.20 -9.54 -2.53
C GLY A 120 14.54 -10.51 -1.56
N MET A 121 14.21 -10.06 -0.35
CA MET A 121 13.53 -10.88 0.65
C MET A 121 12.10 -11.22 0.22
N ASP A 122 11.61 -12.37 0.69
CA ASP A 122 10.31 -12.90 0.31
C ASP A 122 9.15 -12.19 1.04
N THR A 123 7.92 -12.46 0.59
CA THR A 123 6.73 -11.77 1.11
C THR A 123 6.51 -12.00 2.61
N ILE A 124 6.84 -13.19 3.13
CA ILE A 124 6.66 -13.51 4.55
C ILE A 124 7.63 -12.68 5.40
N THR A 125 8.88 -12.55 4.95
CA THR A 125 9.87 -11.68 5.59
C THR A 125 9.42 -10.21 5.59
N LEU A 126 8.85 -9.71 4.49
CA LEU A 126 8.34 -8.32 4.44
C LEU A 126 7.16 -8.11 5.39
N VAL A 127 6.26 -9.09 5.49
CA VAL A 127 5.13 -9.06 6.43
C VAL A 127 5.64 -9.05 7.88
N ALA A 128 6.60 -9.90 8.22
CA ALA A 128 7.22 -9.91 9.54
C ALA A 128 7.90 -8.57 9.86
N ALA A 129 8.58 -7.96 8.89
CA ALA A 129 9.22 -6.65 9.05
C ALA A 129 8.21 -5.52 9.30
N LEU A 130 7.04 -5.54 8.65
CA LEU A 130 5.98 -4.57 8.93
C LEU A 130 5.40 -4.72 10.34
N LEU A 131 5.43 -5.93 10.89
CA LEU A 131 4.78 -6.26 12.17
C LEU A 131 5.74 -6.39 13.36
N HIS A 132 7.07 -6.36 13.16
CA HIS A 132 8.04 -6.72 14.22
C HIS A 132 7.84 -5.95 15.53
N ASP A 133 7.69 -4.63 15.46
CA ASP A 133 7.50 -3.79 16.64
C ASP A 133 6.08 -3.85 17.22
N THR A 134 5.10 -4.44 16.50
CA THR A 134 3.71 -4.45 16.98
C THR A 134 3.55 -5.31 18.23
N VAL A 135 4.33 -6.39 18.38
CA VAL A 135 4.27 -7.27 19.56
C VAL A 135 5.01 -6.67 20.75
N GLU A 136 6.01 -5.84 20.50
CA GLU A 136 6.87 -5.26 21.54
C GLU A 136 6.35 -3.93 22.08
N ASP A 137 5.97 -3.04 21.16
CA ASP A 137 5.62 -1.66 21.49
C ASP A 137 4.12 -1.46 21.68
N THR A 138 3.31 -2.48 21.36
CA THR A 138 1.85 -2.38 21.41
C THR A 138 1.23 -3.58 22.14
N GLY A 139 -0.10 -3.58 22.27
CA GLY A 139 -0.85 -4.69 22.89
C GLY A 139 -1.18 -5.85 21.95
N TYR A 140 -0.49 -6.00 20.81
CA TYR A 140 -0.74 -7.09 19.88
C TYR A 140 0.02 -8.35 20.32
N THR A 141 -0.70 -9.45 20.60
CA THR A 141 -0.04 -10.65 21.15
C THR A 141 0.51 -11.53 20.03
N LEU A 142 1.54 -12.32 20.36
CA LEU A 142 2.15 -13.25 19.41
C LEU A 142 1.13 -14.31 18.93
N GLU A 143 0.22 -14.73 19.80
CA GLU A 143 -0.85 -15.68 19.44
C GLU A 143 -1.84 -15.06 18.45
N ALA A 144 -2.20 -13.79 18.63
CA ALA A 144 -3.08 -13.08 17.70
C ALA A 144 -2.41 -12.89 16.34
N LEU A 145 -1.14 -12.46 16.34
CA LEU A 145 -0.33 -12.32 15.13
C LEU A 145 -0.20 -13.65 14.37
N THR A 146 0.05 -14.74 15.09
CA THR A 146 0.14 -16.08 14.50
C THR A 146 -1.21 -16.53 13.92
N ALA A 147 -2.32 -16.24 14.60
CA ALA A 147 -3.65 -16.55 14.08
C ALA A 147 -4.01 -15.75 12.82
N ASP A 148 -3.58 -14.49 12.74
CA ASP A 148 -3.92 -13.57 11.65
C ASP A 148 -3.02 -13.76 10.40
N PHE A 149 -1.74 -14.10 10.59
CA PHE A 149 -0.73 -14.13 9.53
C PHE A 149 -0.03 -15.49 9.34
N GLY A 150 -0.26 -16.44 10.24
CA GLY A 150 0.29 -17.80 10.18
C GLY A 150 1.56 -17.99 11.02
N ASP A 151 1.91 -19.27 11.21
CA ASP A 151 3.00 -19.71 12.09
C ASP A 151 4.37 -19.18 11.67
N GLU A 152 4.63 -19.07 10.37
CA GLU A 152 5.93 -18.64 9.84
C GLU A 152 6.21 -17.16 10.17
N VAL A 153 5.22 -16.29 9.99
CA VAL A 153 5.32 -14.86 10.38
C VAL A 153 5.48 -14.75 11.89
N GLY A 154 4.70 -15.51 12.65
CA GLY A 154 4.81 -15.56 14.12
C GLY A 154 6.22 -15.95 14.58
N HIS A 155 6.81 -16.98 13.97
CA HIS A 155 8.16 -17.42 14.32
C HIS A 155 9.23 -16.36 14.02
N LEU A 156 9.13 -15.67 12.87
CA LEU A 156 10.07 -14.60 12.52
C LEU A 156 9.99 -13.42 13.49
N VAL A 157 8.77 -12.98 13.81
CA VAL A 157 8.57 -11.84 14.73
C VAL A 157 9.05 -12.20 16.14
N ASP A 158 8.69 -13.38 16.65
CA ASP A 158 9.19 -13.88 17.94
C ASP A 158 10.72 -13.95 17.98
N GLY A 159 11.34 -14.42 16.90
CA GLY A 159 12.79 -14.46 16.75
C GLY A 159 13.43 -13.07 16.85
N VAL A 160 12.96 -12.10 16.06
CA VAL A 160 13.48 -10.72 16.07
C VAL A 160 13.29 -10.08 17.44
N THR A 161 12.13 -10.26 18.06
CA THR A 161 11.83 -9.72 19.39
C THR A 161 12.70 -10.30 20.50
N LYS A 162 13.05 -11.58 20.40
CA LYS A 162 14.00 -12.17 21.33
C LYS A 162 15.40 -11.60 21.15
N LEU A 163 15.83 -11.38 19.92
CA LEU A 163 17.16 -10.82 19.61
C LEU A 163 17.31 -9.39 20.14
N ASP A 164 16.27 -8.56 20.07
CA ASP A 164 16.31 -7.20 20.59
C ASP A 164 16.47 -7.16 22.13
N LYS A 165 15.87 -8.14 22.82
CA LYS A 165 15.96 -8.30 24.28
C LYS A 165 17.30 -8.87 24.77
N VAL A 166 18.12 -9.43 23.89
CA VAL A 166 19.47 -9.85 24.26
C VAL A 166 20.33 -8.59 24.36
N VAL A 167 20.40 -8.03 25.57
CA VAL A 167 21.42 -7.02 25.91
C VAL A 167 22.78 -7.69 25.69
N LEU A 168 23.43 -7.34 24.58
CA LEU A 168 24.78 -7.77 24.24
C LEU A 168 25.75 -7.19 25.27
N GLY A 169 25.88 -7.87 26.41
CA GLY A 169 26.97 -7.67 27.34
C GLY A 169 28.29 -7.90 26.60
N SER A 170 29.25 -7.02 26.83
CA SER A 170 30.52 -6.84 26.11
C SER A 170 31.52 -8.01 26.16
N ALA A 171 31.08 -9.27 26.06
CA ALA A 171 31.95 -10.45 26.10
C ALA A 171 31.38 -11.71 25.41
N ALA A 172 30.29 -11.64 24.65
CA ALA A 172 29.69 -12.81 23.99
C ALA A 172 29.49 -12.58 22.49
N GLU A 173 30.53 -12.09 21.82
CA GLU A 173 30.53 -11.83 20.39
C GLU A 173 30.69 -13.14 19.60
N GLY A 174 29.58 -13.71 19.13
CA GLY A 174 29.58 -14.55 17.92
C GLY A 174 29.17 -16.02 18.06
N GLU A 175 29.18 -16.63 19.25
CA GLU A 175 28.86 -18.07 19.37
C GLU A 175 27.37 -18.36 19.64
N THR A 176 26.68 -17.46 20.35
CA THR A 176 25.28 -17.68 20.77
C THR A 176 24.28 -17.47 19.63
N ILE A 177 24.57 -16.56 18.69
CA ILE A 177 23.66 -16.20 17.57
C ILE A 177 23.55 -17.34 16.54
N ARG A 178 24.52 -18.26 16.47
CA ARG A 178 24.49 -19.39 15.52
C ARG A 178 23.74 -20.63 15.99
N LYS A 179 23.33 -20.69 17.27
CA LYS A 179 22.77 -21.91 17.89
C LYS A 179 21.31 -21.78 18.31
N MET A 180 20.67 -20.63 18.10
CA MET A 180 19.23 -20.43 18.34
C MET A 180 18.44 -20.53 17.04
#